data_AF-A0A2A5AA54-F1
#
_entry.id   AF-A0A2A5AA54-F1
#
_cell.length_a   1.000
_cell.length_b   1.000
_cell.length_c   1.000
_cell.angle_alpha   90.00
_cell.angle_beta   90.00
_cell.angle_gamma   90.00
#
_symmetry.space_group_name_H-M   'P 1'
#
loop_
_entity.id
_entity.type
_entity.pdbx_description
1 polymer ?
#
loop_
_entity_poly.entity_id
_entity_poly.type
_entity_poly.pdbx_seq_one_letter_code
_entity_poly.pdbx_strand_id
1 'polypeptide(L)'
;MDRRFFFKYIKEQMKDSVAVYLSEASTFKNPKALVDPVVCQGKEDPDCNLCIDQCSDKKALFSTGLGMPMLKLDLCDGCNKCVTVCPTKAISIIEKEDHPFAQRRRF
;
A
#
# COMPACT_ATOMS: atom_id res chain seq x y z
N MET A 1 7.88 -6.32 23.45
CA MET A 1 7.24 -7.16 22.41
C MET A 1 8.23 -7.34 21.27
N ASP A 2 8.62 -8.59 20.98
CA ASP A 2 9.71 -8.94 20.08
C ASP A 2 9.32 -8.66 18.61
N ARG A 3 10.08 -7.80 17.93
CA ARG A 3 9.88 -7.41 16.52
C ARG A 3 9.78 -8.62 15.58
N ARG A 4 10.37 -9.77 15.94
CA ARG A 4 10.31 -11.01 15.14
C ARG A 4 8.91 -11.62 15.09
N PHE A 5 8.10 -11.45 16.13
CA PHE A 5 6.72 -11.92 16.15
C PHE A 5 5.81 -11.05 15.27
N PHE A 6 6.04 -9.74 15.25
CA PHE A 6 5.31 -8.81 14.36
C PHE A 6 5.53 -9.14 12.88
N PHE A 7 6.79 -9.38 12.48
CA PHE A 7 7.11 -9.78 11.10
C PHE A 7 6.55 -11.16 10.72
N LYS A 8 6.45 -12.11 11.67
CA LYS A 8 5.84 -13.42 11.43
C LYS A 8 4.32 -13.34 11.32
N TYR A 9 3.68 -12.54 12.18
CA TYR A 9 2.23 -12.32 12.18
C TYR A 9 1.78 -11.62 10.88
N ILE A 10 2.54 -10.62 10.41
CA ILE A 10 2.37 -10.00 9.09
C ILE A 10 2.50 -11.03 7.96
N LYS A 11 3.50 -11.93 8.02
CA LYS A 11 3.65 -13.02 7.04
C LYS A 11 2.52 -14.05 7.05
N GLU A 12 1.84 -14.25 8.18
CA GLU A 12 0.76 -15.24 8.30
C GLU A 12 -0.61 -14.67 7.95
N GLN A 13 -0.89 -13.41 8.31
CA GLN A 13 -2.19 -12.75 8.07
C GLN A 13 -2.29 -12.02 6.74
N MET A 14 -1.16 -11.76 6.06
CA MET A 14 -1.16 -11.13 4.74
C MET A 14 -0.99 -12.11 3.59
N LYS A 15 -1.06 -13.44 3.79
CA LYS A 15 -0.86 -14.42 2.70
C LYS A 15 -1.84 -14.22 1.53
N ASP A 16 -3.09 -13.89 1.80
CA ASP A 16 -4.10 -13.76 0.74
C ASP A 16 -3.99 -12.43 -0.02
N SER A 17 -3.65 -11.32 0.66
CA SER A 17 -3.47 -10.00 0.04
C SER A 17 -2.08 -9.80 -0.58
N VAL A 18 -1.03 -10.37 0.03
CA VAL A 18 0.35 -10.32 -0.47
C VAL A 18 0.59 -11.38 -1.54
N ALA A 19 -0.15 -12.50 -1.62
CA ALA A 19 -0.04 -13.43 -2.74
C ALA A 19 -0.39 -12.75 -4.08
N VAL A 20 -1.47 -11.96 -4.12
CA VAL A 20 -1.82 -11.11 -5.28
C VAL A 20 -0.70 -10.09 -5.54
N TYR A 21 -0.23 -9.43 -4.49
CA TYR A 21 0.86 -8.47 -4.59
C TYR A 21 2.14 -9.11 -5.14
N LEU A 22 2.49 -10.34 -4.76
CA LEU A 22 3.70 -11.06 -5.19
C LEU A 22 3.59 -11.63 -6.61
N SER A 23 2.39 -11.99 -7.09
CA SER A 23 2.20 -12.39 -8.48
C SER A 23 2.26 -11.20 -9.45
N GLU A 24 1.76 -10.03 -9.04
CA GLU A 24 1.66 -8.84 -9.90
C GLU A 24 2.83 -7.85 -9.73
N ALA A 25 3.51 -7.92 -8.57
CA ALA A 25 4.81 -7.32 -8.21
C ALA A 25 5.80 -7.15 -9.35
N SER A 26 5.87 -8.19 -10.17
CA SER A 26 6.90 -8.38 -11.17
C SER A 26 6.68 -7.53 -12.42
N THR A 27 5.52 -6.88 -12.56
CA THR A 27 5.02 -6.38 -13.85
C THR A 27 4.71 -4.89 -13.91
N PHE A 28 4.60 -4.19 -12.78
CA PHE A 28 4.30 -2.76 -12.82
C PHE A 28 5.54 -1.92 -13.16
N LYS A 29 5.34 -0.96 -14.08
CA LYS A 29 6.38 -0.05 -14.58
C LYS A 29 6.66 1.14 -13.66
N ASN A 30 5.70 1.50 -12.81
CA ASN A 30 5.76 2.68 -11.94
C ASN A 30 5.63 2.27 -10.48
N PRO A 31 6.16 3.09 -9.54
CA PRO A 31 5.96 2.89 -8.11
C PRO A 31 4.47 2.86 -7.73
N LYS A 32 4.14 2.13 -6.66
CA LYS A 32 2.75 1.97 -6.21
C LYS A 32 2.61 2.45 -4.78
N ALA A 33 1.45 3.02 -4.47
CA ALA A 33 1.08 3.29 -3.09
C ALA A 33 0.87 1.98 -2.33
N LEU A 34 1.15 1.99 -1.03
CA LEU A 34 0.82 0.91 -0.11
C LEU A 34 0.21 1.56 1.12
N VAL A 35 -0.97 1.12 1.52
CA VAL A 35 -1.67 1.61 2.71
C VAL A 35 -1.49 0.59 3.83
N ASP A 36 -0.94 1.03 4.96
CA ASP A 36 -0.81 0.24 6.18
C ASP A 36 -2.15 0.24 6.94
N PRO A 37 -2.86 -0.91 7.05
CA PRO A 37 -4.13 -1.00 7.76
C PRO A 37 -4.02 -0.81 9.27
N VAL A 38 -2.83 -0.99 9.86
CA VAL A 38 -2.61 -0.79 11.29
C VAL A 38 -2.51 0.70 11.62
N VAL A 39 -1.98 1.50 10.70
CA VAL A 39 -1.71 2.94 10.91
C VAL A 39 -2.79 3.84 10.29
N CYS A 40 -3.57 3.33 9.34
CA CYS A 40 -4.61 4.11 8.66
C CYS A 40 -5.65 4.67 9.66
N GLN A 41 -5.90 5.98 9.60
CA GLN A 41 -6.93 6.66 10.41
C GLN A 41 -8.34 6.15 10.08
N GLY A 42 -8.54 5.63 8.87
CA GLY A 42 -9.78 5.05 8.38
C GLY A 42 -10.42 3.99 9.28
N LYS A 43 -9.61 3.31 10.10
CA LYS A 43 -10.07 2.32 11.09
C LYS A 43 -10.86 2.94 12.25
N GLU A 44 -10.62 4.21 12.55
CA GLU A 44 -11.27 4.97 13.63
C GLU A 44 -12.23 6.04 13.09
N ASP A 45 -11.90 6.59 11.92
CA ASP A 45 -12.70 7.59 11.21
C ASP A 45 -12.97 7.11 9.78
N PRO A 46 -14.12 6.45 9.54
CA PRO A 46 -14.47 5.90 8.23
C PRO A 46 -14.60 6.94 7.12
N ASP A 47 -14.73 8.23 7.46
CA ASP A 47 -14.87 9.34 6.53
C ASP A 47 -13.51 9.94 6.10
N CYS A 48 -12.40 9.44 6.65
CA CYS A 48 -11.06 9.89 6.29
C CYS A 48 -10.70 9.53 4.84
N ASN A 49 -10.87 10.49 3.93
CA ASN A 49 -10.69 10.32 2.48
C ASN A 49 -9.58 11.19 1.87
N LEU A 50 -8.70 11.78 2.69
CA LEU A 50 -7.65 12.71 2.24
C LEU A 50 -6.79 12.15 1.10
N CYS A 51 -6.43 10.87 1.17
CA CYS A 51 -5.63 10.22 0.14
C CYS A 51 -6.37 10.02 -1.20
N ILE A 52 -7.70 9.82 -1.12
CA ILE A 52 -8.58 9.68 -2.29
C ILE A 52 -8.78 11.05 -2.95
N ASP A 53 -9.01 12.09 -2.15
CA ASP A 53 -9.24 13.46 -2.62
C ASP A 53 -8.07 14.03 -3.43
N GLN A 54 -6.84 13.63 -3.09
CA GLN A 54 -5.61 14.08 -3.74
C GLN A 54 -5.14 13.18 -4.88
N CYS A 55 -5.79 12.04 -5.10
CA CYS A 55 -5.50 11.19 -6.23
C CYS A 55 -5.96 11.93 -7.50
N SER A 56 -5.01 12.47 -8.28
CA SER A 56 -5.25 13.33 -9.46
C SER A 56 -6.25 12.74 -10.46
N ASP A 57 -6.34 11.40 -10.50
CA ASP A 57 -7.25 10.66 -11.38
C ASP A 57 -8.48 10.08 -10.67
N LYS A 58 -8.61 10.22 -9.34
CA LYS A 58 -9.69 9.65 -8.48
C LYS A 58 -10.00 8.16 -8.71
N LYS A 59 -9.13 7.43 -9.41
CA LYS A 59 -9.40 6.06 -9.87
C LYS A 59 -8.47 5.01 -9.28
N ALA A 60 -7.26 5.42 -8.85
CA ALA A 60 -6.33 4.50 -8.23
C ALA A 60 -6.71 4.23 -6.77
N LEU A 61 -6.95 5.27 -5.98
CA LEU A 61 -7.45 5.14 -4.61
C LEU A 61 -8.96 5.40 -4.57
N PHE A 62 -9.70 4.51 -3.92
CA PHE A 62 -11.15 4.63 -3.77
C PHE A 62 -11.61 4.06 -2.43
N SER A 63 -12.75 4.54 -1.93
CA SER A 63 -13.38 4.03 -0.71
C SER A 63 -14.41 2.96 -1.06
N THR A 64 -14.48 1.92 -0.24
CA THR A 64 -15.53 0.89 -0.28
C THR A 64 -16.63 1.13 0.76
N GLY A 65 -16.54 2.23 1.53
CA GLY A 65 -17.44 2.51 2.66
C GLY A 65 -17.11 1.74 3.94
N LEU A 66 -16.00 0.99 3.97
CA LEU A 66 -15.53 0.26 5.15
C LEU A 66 -14.46 1.03 5.94
N GLY A 67 -14.31 2.33 5.66
CA GLY A 67 -13.29 3.20 6.27
C GLY A 67 -11.87 2.98 5.75
N MET A 68 -11.59 1.90 5.03
CA MET A 68 -10.25 1.62 4.48
C MET A 68 -10.19 1.95 2.98
N PRO A 69 -9.23 2.76 2.51
CA PRO A 69 -9.06 3.01 1.09
C PRO A 69 -8.45 1.78 0.39
N MET A 70 -8.95 1.47 -0.80
CA MET A 70 -8.42 0.42 -1.67
C MET A 70 -7.63 1.01 -2.83
N LEU A 71 -6.60 0.28 -3.27
CA LEU A 71 -5.73 0.69 -4.38
C LEU A 71 -5.92 -0.21 -5.60
N LYS A 72 -6.17 0.41 -6.74
CA LYS A 72 -6.14 -0.22 -8.06
C LYS A 72 -4.77 -0.04 -8.70
N LEU A 73 -3.97 -1.12 -8.71
CA LEU A 73 -2.56 -1.10 -9.11
C LEU A 73 -2.37 -0.57 -10.55
N ASP A 74 -3.22 -0.96 -11.50
CA ASP A 74 -3.10 -0.54 -12.91
C ASP A 74 -3.24 0.97 -13.12
N LEU A 75 -3.94 1.65 -12.22
CA LEU A 75 -4.26 3.07 -12.35
C LEU A 75 -3.36 3.96 -11.48
N CYS A 76 -2.60 3.37 -10.56
CA CYS A 76 -1.67 4.11 -9.73
C CYS A 76 -0.41 4.46 -10.54
N ASP A 77 -0.18 5.75 -10.75
CA ASP A 77 0.99 6.26 -11.47
C ASP A 77 2.21 6.47 -10.57
N GLY A 78 2.04 6.42 -9.25
CA GLY A 78 3.10 6.70 -8.28
C GLY A 78 3.39 8.19 -8.10
N CYS A 79 2.41 9.08 -8.30
CA CYS A 79 2.60 10.53 -8.16
C CYS A 79 2.84 11.06 -6.72
N ASN A 80 2.83 10.18 -5.71
CA ASN A 80 3.13 10.47 -4.30
C ASN A 80 2.21 11.47 -3.56
N LYS A 81 1.19 12.04 -4.21
CA LYS A 81 0.29 13.02 -3.57
C LYS A 81 -0.40 12.50 -2.31
N CYS A 82 -0.84 11.24 -2.32
CA CYS A 82 -1.51 10.60 -1.19
C CYS A 82 -0.59 10.48 0.05
N VAL A 83 0.71 10.29 -0.15
CA VAL A 83 1.69 10.24 0.94
C VAL A 83 1.80 11.60 1.61
N THR A 84 1.88 12.67 0.80
CA THR A 84 2.07 14.04 1.29
C THR A 84 0.93 14.51 2.19
N VAL A 85 -0.31 14.07 1.91
CA VAL A 85 -1.49 14.52 2.66
C VAL A 85 -1.92 13.60 3.79
N CYS A 86 -1.32 12.42 3.93
CA CYS A 86 -1.72 11.47 4.97
C CYS A 86 -1.19 11.91 6.35
N PRO A 87 -2.04 12.34 7.29
CA PRO A 87 -1.58 12.89 8.57
C PRO A 87 -0.94 11.82 9.46
N THR A 88 -1.41 10.57 9.37
CA THR A 88 -0.87 9.45 10.16
C THR A 88 0.31 8.76 9.50
N LYS A 89 0.72 9.17 8.29
CA LYS A 89 1.78 8.54 7.49
C LYS A 89 1.54 7.05 7.24
N ALA A 90 0.28 6.64 7.12
CA ALA A 90 -0.11 5.27 6.83
C ALA A 90 0.20 4.83 5.39
N ILE A 91 0.65 5.74 4.51
CA ILE A 91 0.86 5.46 3.09
C ILE A 91 2.35 5.54 2.77
N SER A 92 2.86 4.49 2.12
CA SER A 92 4.22 4.41 1.59
C SER A 92 4.20 4.18 0.08
N ILE A 93 5.33 4.42 -0.57
CA ILE A 93 5.52 4.16 -2.00
C ILE A 93 6.53 3.06 -2.12
N ILE A 94 6.20 2.06 -2.93
CA ILE A 94 7.04 0.89 -3.15
C ILE A 94 7.38 0.79 -4.63
N GLU A 95 8.66 0.58 -4.89
CA GLU A 95 9.19 0.40 -6.25
C GLU A 95 9.28 -1.09 -6.59
N LYS A 96 9.55 -1.39 -7.87
CA LYS A 96 9.75 -2.77 -8.37
C LYS A 96 10.86 -3.52 -7.62
N GLU A 97 11.84 -2.79 -7.11
CA GLU A 97 13.04 -3.34 -6.48
C GLU A 97 12.96 -3.45 -4.95
N ASP A 98 11.91 -2.89 -4.32
CA ASP A 98 11.66 -2.98 -2.88
C ASP A 98 11.12 -4.37 -2.47
N HIS A 99 11.09 -5.33 -3.39
CA HIS A 99 10.79 -6.71 -3.06
C HIS A 99 11.88 -7.29 -2.14
N PRO A 100 11.53 -7.74 -0.92
CA PRO A 100 12.49 -8.43 -0.03
C PRO A 100 13.01 -9.76 -0.59
N PHE A 101 12.55 -10.17 -1.79
CA PHE A 101 12.98 -11.33 -2.54
C PHE A 101 13.52 -11.02 -3.95
N ALA A 102 13.57 -9.76 -4.38
CA ALA A 102 14.32 -9.36 -5.57
C ALA A 102 15.82 -9.33 -5.22
N GLN A 103 16.37 -10.49 -4.89
CA GLN A 103 17.81 -10.66 -4.77
C GLN A 103 18.40 -10.40 -6.14
N ARG A 104 18.95 -9.19 -6.32
CA ARG A 104 19.85 -8.87 -7.42
C ARG A 104 20.94 -9.93 -7.42
N ARG A 105 20.93 -10.85 -8.40
CA ARG A 105 22.16 -11.51 -8.82
C ARG A 105 23.04 -10.41 -9.41
N ARG A 106 23.85 -9.77 -8.56
CA ARG A 106 25.04 -9.08 -9.02
C ARG A 106 25.95 -10.16 -9.59
N PHE A 107 26.25 -10.05 -10.88
CA PHE A 107 27.33 -10.79 -11.52
C PHE A 107 28.66 -10.44 -10.85
#